data_AF-A0A316HDD3-F1
#
_entry.id   AF-A0A316HDD3-F1
#
_cell.length_a   1.000
_cell.length_b   1.000
_cell.length_c   1.000
_cell.angle_alpha   90.00
_cell.angle_beta   90.00
_cell.angle_gamma   90.00
#
_symmetry.space_group_name_H-M   'P 1'
#
loop_
_entity.id
_entity.type
_entity.pdbx_description
1 polymer ?
#
loop_
_entity_poly.entity_id
_entity_poly.type
_entity_poly.pdbx_seq_one_letter_code
_entity_poly.pdbx_strand_id
1 'polypeptide(L)' 'MTRHDLSVKSLRSSLASRRDARLKRRSLERQLASYTSDSDRLELDAIISRHSAEETSELRSIINRQAMDRLIRSA' A
#
# COMPACT_ATOMS: atom_id res chain seq x y z
N MET A 1 -2.93 14.14 38.03
CA MET A 1 -2.84 13.56 36.67
C MET A 1 -2.12 14.55 35.77
N THR A 2 -0.84 14.31 35.52
CA THR A 2 0.12 15.26 34.94
C THR A 2 0.03 15.26 33.41
N ARG A 3 0.02 16.46 32.79
CA ARG A 3 -0.04 16.68 31.32
C ARG A 3 0.94 15.84 30.50
N HIS A 4 2.06 15.40 31.09
CA HIS A 4 3.06 14.57 30.43
C HIS A 4 2.57 13.17 30.06
N ASP A 5 1.69 12.54 30.86
CA ASP A 5 1.11 11.23 30.53
C ASP A 5 0.22 11.28 29.29
N LEU A 6 -0.49 12.39 29.09
CA LEU A 6 -1.29 12.62 27.89
C LEU A 6 -0.42 12.77 26.64
N SER A 7 0.77 13.36 26.79
CA SER A 7 1.74 13.55 25.69
C SER A 7 2.43 12.24 25.31
N VAL A 8 2.88 11.43 26.27
CA VAL A 8 3.46 10.12 25.98
C VAL A 8 2.40 9.16 25.42
N LYS A 9 1.17 9.19 25.96
CA LYS A 9 0.05 8.39 25.44
C LYS A 9 -0.33 8.80 24.01
N SER A 10 -0.37 10.10 23.69
CA SER A 10 -0.66 10.58 22.33
C SER A 10 0.45 10.23 21.34
N LEU A 11 1.73 10.33 21.75
CA LEU A 11 2.87 9.89 20.93
C LEU A 11 2.83 8.39 20.65
N ARG A 12 2.54 7.56 21.65
CA ARG A 12 2.38 6.10 21.46
C ARG A 12 1.22 5.77 20.54
N SER A 13 0.10 6.47 20.68
CA SER A 13 -1.05 6.32 19.79
C SER A 13 -0.70 6.71 18.35
N SER A 14 -0.04 7.85 18.13
CA SER A 14 0.42 8.29 16.81
C SER A 14 1.40 7.29 16.17
N LEU A 15 2.36 6.78 16.95
CA LEU A 15 3.28 5.74 16.49
C LEU A 15 2.57 4.43 16.16
N ALA A 16 1.59 4.02 16.96
CA ALA A 16 0.76 2.85 16.68
C ALA A 16 -0.01 3.03 15.36
N SER A 17 -0.67 4.16 15.17
CA SER A 17 -1.38 4.47 13.91
C SER A 17 -0.45 4.48 12.70
N ARG A 18 0.76 5.04 12.83
CA ARG A 18 1.77 5.01 11.76
C ARG A 18 2.25 3.59 11.46
N ARG A 19 2.45 2.76 12.49
CA ARG A 19 2.81 1.35 12.33
C ARG A 19 1.71 0.57 11.64
N ASP A 20 0.46 0.77 12.05
CA ASP A 20 -0.69 0.11 11.45
C ASP A 20 -0.87 0.51 9.98
N ALA A 21 -0.74 1.80 9.66
CA ALA A 21 -0.75 2.28 8.28
C ALA A 21 0.37 1.63 7.45
N ARG A 22 1.58 1.50 8.02
CA ARG A 22 2.71 0.84 7.36
C ARG A 22 2.48 -0.65 7.16
N LEU A 23 1.88 -1.34 8.12
CA LEU A 23 1.54 -2.76 8.01
C LEU A 23 0.45 -3.00 6.97
N LYS A 24 -0.59 -2.16 6.96
CA LYS A 24 -1.63 -2.19 5.92
C LYS A 24 -1.04 -1.98 4.54
N ARG A 25 -0.17 -0.97 4.36
CA ARG A 25 0.53 -0.74 3.10
C ARG A 25 1.38 -1.93 2.67
N ARG A 26 2.18 -2.51 3.58
CA ARG A 26 2.96 -3.72 3.29
C ARG A 26 2.11 -4.95 2.97
N SER A 27 0.93 -5.05 3.57
CA SER A 27 -0.02 -6.11 3.25
C SER A 27 -0.57 -5.93 1.84
N LEU A 28 -1.00 -4.71 1.51
CA LEU A 28 -1.47 -4.34 0.17
C LEU A 28 -0.39 -4.58 -0.90
N GLU A 29 0.84 -4.13 -0.65
CA GLU A 29 1.97 -4.37 -1.55
C GLU A 29 2.19 -5.86 -1.80
N ARG A 30 2.10 -6.71 -0.77
CA ARG A 30 2.25 -8.17 -0.93
C ARG A 30 1.09 -8.80 -1.70
N GLN A 31 -0.14 -8.38 -1.45
CA GLN A 31 -1.32 -8.85 -2.18
C GLN A 31 -1.26 -8.44 -3.66
N LEU A 32 -0.84 -7.21 -3.93
CA LEU A 32 -0.63 -6.74 -5.30
C LEU A 32 0.52 -7.48 -5.99
N ALA A 33 1.56 -7.84 -5.24
CA ALA A 33 2.68 -8.61 -5.78
C ALA A 33 2.31 -10.05 -6.12
N SER A 34 1.32 -10.65 -5.44
CA SER A 34 0.88 -12.03 -5.73
C SER A 34 0.11 -12.17 -7.05
N TYR A 35 -0.44 -11.08 -7.58
CA TYR A 35 -1.02 -11.06 -8.93
C TYR A 35 0.12 -11.02 -9.98
N THR A 36 0.66 -12.20 -10.28
CA THR A 36 1.83 -12.38 -11.17
C THR A 36 1.44 -12.86 -12.56
N SER A 37 0.27 -13.46 -12.72
CA SER A 37 -0.24 -13.93 -14.01
C SER A 37 -0.72 -12.77 -14.89
N ASP A 38 -0.70 -12.95 -16.21
CA ASP A 38 -1.26 -11.99 -17.15
C ASP A 38 -2.79 -11.86 -16.98
N SER A 39 -3.48 -12.97 -16.69
CA SER A 39 -4.92 -12.96 -16.39
C SER A 39 -5.24 -12.16 -15.13
N ASP A 40 -4.43 -12.33 -14.08
CA ASP A 40 -4.58 -11.61 -12.82
C ASP A 40 -4.42 -10.10 -13.02
N ARG A 41 -3.46 -9.69 -13.86
CA ARG A 41 -3.22 -8.28 -14.19
C ARG A 41 -4.36 -7.68 -14.99
N LEU A 42 -4.89 -8.42 -15.98
CA LEU A 42 -6.05 -7.98 -16.75
C LEU A 42 -7.28 -7.80 -15.87
N GLU A 43 -7.51 -8.70 -14.92
CA GLU A 43 -8.59 -8.56 -13.94
C GLU A 43 -8.38 -7.34 -13.05
N LEU A 44 -7.15 -7.14 -12.55
CA LEU A 44 -6.82 -5.99 -11.71
C LEU A 44 -7.01 -4.66 -12.45
N ASP A 45 -6.60 -4.59 -13.72
CA ASP A 45 -6.80 -3.42 -14.57
C ASP A 45 -8.29 -3.18 -14.88
N ALA A 46 -9.06 -4.24 -15.08
CA ALA A 46 -10.52 -4.15 -15.24
C ALA A 46 -11.22 -3.65 -13.97
N ILE A 47 -10.73 -4.00 -12.79
CA ILE A 47 -11.23 -3.47 -11.52
C ILE A 47 -10.82 -2.00 -11.37
N ILE A 48 -9.55 -1.67 -11.57
CA ILE A 48 -9.01 -0.31 -11.44
C ILE A 48 -9.69 0.67 -12.40
N SER A 49 -10.00 0.24 -13.62
CA SER A 49 -10.68 1.08 -14.62
C SER A 49 -12.12 1.46 -14.26
N ARG A 50 -12.77 0.73 -13.32
CA ARG A 50 -14.11 1.05 -12.80
C ARG A 50 -14.12 2.14 -11.73
N HIS A 51 -12.95 2.46 -11.18
CA HIS A 51 -12.78 3.46 -10.14
C HIS A 51 -12.09 4.71 -10.68
N SER A 52 -12.26 5.84 -9.98
CA SER A 52 -11.62 7.09 -10.39
C SER A 52 -10.10 7.01 -10.28
N ALA A 53 -9.41 7.87 -11.04
CA ALA A 53 -7.95 7.95 -10.99
C ALA A 53 -7.42 8.40 -9.62
N GLU A 54 -8.22 9.17 -8.88
CA GLU A 54 -7.87 9.65 -7.53
C GLU A 54 -7.91 8.49 -6.52
N GLU A 55 -8.98 7.70 -6.54
CA GLU A 55 -9.15 6.53 -5.66
C GLU A 55 -8.07 5.45 -5.91
N THR A 56 -7.65 5.29 -7.17
CA THR A 56 -6.71 4.24 -7.58
C THR A 56 -5.25 4.70 -7.66
N SER A 57 -4.96 5.97 -7.34
CA SER A 57 -3.63 6.55 -7.46
C SER A 57 -2.56 5.77 -6.67
N GLU A 58 -2.87 5.39 -5.42
CA GLU A 58 -1.96 4.59 -4.58
C GLU A 58 -1.73 3.19 -5.18
N LEU A 59 -2.79 2.53 -5.65
CA LEU A 59 -2.71 1.20 -6.27
C LEU A 59 -1.82 1.25 -7.53
N ARG A 60 -2.08 2.21 -8.42
CA ARG A 60 -1.29 2.42 -9.65
C ARG A 60 0.17 2.70 -9.34
N SER A 61 0.47 3.50 -8.31
CA SER A 61 1.86 3.74 -7.89
C SER A 61 2.56 2.46 -7.42
N ILE A 62 1.88 1.61 -6.64
CA ILE A 62 2.46 0.35 -6.15
C ILE A 62 2.70 -0.62 -7.30
N ILE A 63 1.72 -0.80 -8.18
CA ILE A 63 1.81 -1.69 -9.35
C ILE A 63 2.95 -1.27 -10.27
N ASN A 64 3.04 0.03 -10.59
CA ASN A 64 4.08 0.54 -11.47
C ASN A 64 5.47 0.31 -10.86
N ARG A 65 5.67 0.60 -9.57
CA ARG A 65 6.94 0.31 -8.88
C ARG A 65 7.31 -1.17 -8.95
N GLN A 66 6.36 -2.07 -8.69
CA GLN A 66 6.60 -3.50 -8.77
C GLN A 66 6.92 -3.98 -10.20
N ALA A 67 6.27 -3.40 -11.20
CA ALA A 67 6.58 -3.69 -12.61
C ALA A 67 8.03 -3.26 -12.94
N MET A 68 8.44 -2.08 -12.50
CA MET A 68 9.82 -1.60 -12.66
C MET A 68 10.83 -2.50 -11.93
N ASP A 69 10.55 -2.88 -10.68
CA ASP A 69 11.42 -3.78 -9.90
C ASP A 69 11.58 -5.15 -10.58
N ARG A 70 10.53 -5.65 -11.25
CA ARG A 70 10.59 -6.90 -12.04
C ARG A 70 11.43 -6.72 -13.30
N LEU A 71 11.24 -5.63 -14.04
CA LEU A 71 12.01 -5.31 -15.24
C LEU A 71 13.51 -5.21 -14.94
N ILE A 72 13.87 -4.51 -13.85
CA ILE A 72 15.27 -4.40 -13.40
C ILE A 72 15.86 -5.76 -13.03
N ARG A 73 15.06 -6.66 -12.45
CA ARG A 73 15.52 -8.01 -12.05
C ARG A 73 15.62 -8.98 -13.23
N SER A 74 14.86 -8.75 -14.30
CA SER A 74 14.86 -9.59 -15.51
C SER A 74 15.86 -9.12 -16.58
N ALA A 75 16.43 -7.92 -16.42
CA ALA A 75 17.48 -7.37 -17.27
C ALA A 75 18.88 -7.81 -16.80
#